data_AF-A0A840MS87-F1
#
_entry.id   AF-A0A840MS87-F1
#
_cell.length_a   1.000
_cell.length_b   1.000
_cell.length_c   1.000
_cell.angle_alpha   90.00
_cell.angle_beta   90.00
_cell.angle_gamma   90.00
#
_symmetry.space_group_name_H-M   'P 1'
#
loop_
_entity.id
_entity.type
_entity.pdbx_description
1 polymer ?
#
loop_
_entity_poly.entity_id
_entity_poly.type
_entity_poly.pdbx_seq_one_letter_code
_entity_poly.pdbx_strand_id
1 'polypeptide(L)'
;MSNTQARSDMKLEVVVIPVSDVDRAKSFYGGLGWRLDADFAAGDDWRVIQFTPPGSPCSVIFGKNVTAAAPGSAQGLYLIVSDIEVARNELLGRGVKVGDVFHGVGNKHTGTDEPFLSGRHRVGGPAPHRSSYGSYASFSDPDGNGWLFQEITTRLPGRVEAGDTIFTSSAELAAALTRAAVAHGEHEKRTGGKHDENWPDWYAAYMVAEQAGAPLPT
;
A
#
# COMPACT_ATOMS: atom_id res chain seq x y z
N MET A 1 -35.38 -9.00 18.93
CA MET A 1 -34.11 -9.56 19.42
C MET A 1 -33.09 -9.39 18.30
N SER A 2 -32.20 -8.40 18.43
CA SER A 2 -31.14 -8.18 17.44
C SER A 2 -30.08 -9.25 17.64
N ASN A 3 -29.90 -10.12 16.66
CA ASN A 3 -28.85 -11.12 16.67
C ASN A 3 -27.54 -10.42 16.24
N THR A 4 -26.89 -9.72 17.17
CA THR A 4 -25.52 -9.23 16.94
C THR A 4 -24.61 -10.44 17.01
N GLN A 5 -24.48 -11.14 15.90
CA GLN A 5 -23.50 -12.20 15.74
C GLN A 5 -22.13 -11.56 15.92
N ALA A 6 -21.41 -11.91 16.99
CA ALA A 6 -20.06 -11.42 17.22
C ALA A 6 -19.22 -11.82 15.99
N ARG A 7 -18.84 -10.83 15.19
CA ARG A 7 -17.97 -11.02 14.03
C ARG A 7 -16.56 -11.24 14.59
N SER A 8 -15.94 -12.37 14.26
CA SER A 8 -14.53 -12.58 14.59
C SER A 8 -13.67 -11.63 13.77
N ASP A 9 -12.79 -10.89 14.43
CA ASP A 9 -11.81 -10.05 13.75
C ASP A 9 -10.79 -10.93 13.02
N MET A 10 -10.73 -10.81 11.70
CA MET A 10 -9.76 -11.52 10.86
C MET A 10 -8.78 -10.50 10.27
N LYS A 11 -7.50 -10.62 10.62
CA LYS A 11 -6.43 -9.75 10.14
C LYS A 11 -5.48 -10.54 9.24
N LEU A 12 -5.15 -9.98 8.07
CA LEU A 12 -4.05 -10.47 7.26
C LEU A 12 -2.75 -9.92 7.85
N GLU A 13 -2.12 -10.69 8.72
CA GLU A 13 -0.94 -10.27 9.48
C GLU A 13 0.36 -10.60 8.76
N VAL A 14 0.40 -11.71 8.01
CA VAL A 14 1.63 -12.20 7.41
C VAL A 14 1.38 -12.89 6.07
N VAL A 15 2.30 -12.66 5.12
CA VAL A 15 2.35 -13.35 3.83
C VAL A 15 3.67 -14.11 3.71
N VAL A 16 3.61 -15.36 3.23
CA VAL A 16 4.81 -16.18 3.02
C VAL A 16 5.37 -15.93 1.62
N ILE A 17 6.66 -15.63 1.54
CA ILE A 17 7.38 -15.38 0.28
C ILE A 17 8.31 -16.57 -0.04
N PRO A 18 8.10 -17.29 -1.15
CA PRO A 18 8.96 -18.42 -1.53
C PRO A 18 10.31 -17.95 -2.07
N VAL A 19 11.41 -18.34 -1.42
CA VAL A 19 12.78 -17.95 -1.80
C VAL A 19 13.69 -19.17 -1.89
N SER A 20 14.68 -19.16 -2.78
CA SER A 20 15.67 -20.25 -2.91
C SER A 20 16.88 -20.07 -1.99
N ASP A 21 17.19 -18.84 -1.58
CA ASP A 21 18.32 -18.50 -0.72
C ASP A 21 17.88 -17.49 0.35
N VAL A 22 17.92 -17.91 1.61
CA VAL A 22 17.43 -17.15 2.77
C VAL A 22 18.27 -15.90 3.03
N ASP A 23 19.60 -15.97 2.91
CA ASP A 23 20.48 -14.85 3.22
C ASP A 23 20.51 -13.83 2.09
N ARG A 24 20.40 -14.28 0.83
CA ARG A 24 20.19 -13.39 -0.32
C ARG A 24 18.88 -12.64 -0.21
N ALA A 25 17.79 -13.33 0.14
CA ALA A 25 16.50 -12.69 0.38
C ALA A 25 16.56 -11.71 1.56
N LYS A 26 17.18 -12.10 2.69
CA LYS A 26 17.38 -11.22 3.86
C LYS A 26 18.07 -9.91 3.47
N SER A 27 19.16 -10.01 2.71
CA SER A 27 19.93 -8.86 2.25
C SER A 27 19.10 -7.95 1.34
N PHE A 28 18.32 -8.54 0.43
CA PHE A 28 17.43 -7.79 -0.44
C PHE A 28 16.33 -7.04 0.33
N TYR A 29 15.52 -7.75 1.12
CA TYR A 29 14.40 -7.15 1.87
C TYR A 29 14.88 -6.15 2.92
N GLY A 30 16.03 -6.39 3.56
CA GLY A 30 16.69 -5.39 4.41
C GLY A 30 17.15 -4.16 3.62
N GLY A 31 17.67 -4.36 2.41
CA GLY A 31 18.07 -3.29 1.48
C GLY A 31 16.92 -2.37 1.04
N LEU A 32 15.69 -2.89 1.02
CA LEU A 32 14.48 -2.07 0.79
C LEU A 32 14.21 -1.07 1.92
N GLY A 33 14.89 -1.20 3.06
CA GLY A 33 14.63 -0.40 4.27
C GLY A 33 13.46 -0.94 5.10
N TRP A 34 13.08 -2.21 4.91
CA TRP A 34 12.04 -2.84 5.72
C TRP A 34 12.61 -3.20 7.10
N ARG A 35 11.75 -3.12 8.12
CA ARG A 35 12.16 -3.43 9.50
C ARG A 35 12.29 -4.94 9.65
N LEU A 36 13.45 -5.42 10.07
CA LEU A 36 13.66 -6.81 10.46
C LEU A 36 12.99 -7.05 11.81
N ASP A 37 11.92 -7.84 11.84
CA ASP A 37 11.19 -8.14 13.08
C ASP A 37 11.67 -9.44 13.72
N ALA A 38 12.05 -10.43 12.91
CA ALA A 38 12.54 -11.72 13.41
C ALA A 38 13.55 -12.37 12.45
N ASP A 39 14.51 -13.08 13.03
CA ASP A 39 15.38 -14.05 12.37
C ASP A 39 15.58 -15.19 13.38
N PHE A 40 14.74 -16.22 13.29
CA PHE A 40 14.69 -17.32 14.25
C PHE A 40 15.00 -18.64 13.55
N ALA A 41 15.87 -19.44 14.16
CA ALA A 41 16.24 -20.77 13.69
C ALA A 41 15.99 -21.79 14.79
N ALA A 42 15.58 -22.99 14.40
CA ALA A 42 15.32 -24.11 15.28
C ALA A 42 15.98 -25.36 14.70
N GLY A 43 17.16 -25.72 15.26
CA GLY A 43 18.02 -26.74 14.68
C GLY A 43 18.57 -26.34 13.30
N ASP A 44 19.08 -27.32 12.57
CA ASP A 44 19.71 -27.07 11.26
C ASP A 44 18.71 -27.03 10.10
N ASP A 45 17.48 -27.51 10.32
CA ASP A 45 16.50 -27.75 9.25
C ASP A 45 15.40 -26.71 9.15
N TRP A 46 15.37 -25.71 10.02
CA TRP A 46 14.34 -24.68 9.95
C TRP A 46 14.88 -23.32 10.36
N ARG A 47 14.55 -22.31 9.56
CA ARG A 47 14.85 -20.90 9.83
C ARG A 47 13.75 -20.06 9.21
N VAL A 48 13.27 -19.05 9.92
CA VAL A 48 12.31 -18.07 9.43
C VAL A 48 12.84 -16.66 9.65
N ILE A 49 12.64 -15.81 8.66
CA ILE A 49 12.92 -14.38 8.69
C ILE A 49 11.61 -13.64 8.49
N GLN A 50 11.39 -12.59 9.26
CA GLN A 50 10.24 -11.71 9.16
C GLN A 50 10.68 -10.27 8.90
N PHE A 51 10.07 -9.63 7.91
CA PHE A 51 10.22 -8.20 7.64
C PHE A 51 8.87 -7.50 7.54
N THR A 52 8.79 -6.27 8.04
CA THR A 52 7.63 -5.39 7.88
C THR A 52 7.98 -4.21 6.96
N PRO A 53 7.25 -4.02 5.84
CA PRO A 53 7.34 -2.80 5.04
C PRO A 53 6.99 -1.55 5.85
N PRO A 54 7.66 -0.40 5.64
CA PRO A 54 7.33 0.84 6.33
C PRO A 54 5.84 1.20 6.23
N GLY A 55 5.20 1.46 7.38
CA GLY A 55 3.77 1.79 7.47
C GLY A 55 2.82 0.61 7.27
N SER A 56 3.29 -0.60 6.94
CA SER A 56 2.40 -1.76 6.78
C SER A 56 2.06 -2.37 8.15
N PRO A 57 0.78 -2.72 8.41
CA PRO A 57 0.42 -3.60 9.51
C PRO A 57 0.69 -5.08 9.19
N CYS A 58 0.89 -5.43 7.92
CA CYS A 58 1.16 -6.79 7.46
C CYS A 58 2.66 -6.99 7.19
N SER A 59 3.18 -8.14 7.63
CA SER A 59 4.56 -8.58 7.45
C SER A 59 4.72 -9.57 6.29
N VAL A 60 5.97 -9.80 5.88
CA VAL A 60 6.36 -10.99 5.11
C VAL A 60 7.20 -11.93 5.94
N ILE A 61 7.07 -13.23 5.69
CA ILE A 61 8.02 -14.24 6.16
C ILE A 61 8.59 -15.07 5.03
N PHE A 62 9.84 -15.49 5.17
CA PHE A 62 10.51 -16.42 4.26
C PHE A 62 11.60 -17.21 5.02
N GLY A 63 12.01 -18.37 4.50
CA GLY A 63 13.02 -19.16 5.18
C GLY A 63 13.09 -20.63 4.77
N LYS A 64 14.01 -21.37 5.40
CA LYS A 64 14.22 -22.81 5.17
C LYS A 64 13.05 -23.59 5.77
N ASN A 65 12.42 -24.45 4.96
CA ASN A 65 11.26 -25.26 5.35
C ASN A 65 10.06 -24.43 5.88
N VAL A 66 9.85 -23.22 5.35
CA VAL A 66 8.70 -22.35 5.66
C VAL A 66 7.52 -22.56 4.69
N THR A 67 7.78 -22.91 3.43
CA THR A 67 6.75 -23.15 2.41
C THR A 67 7.19 -24.21 1.40
N ALA A 68 6.22 -24.89 0.80
CA ALA A 68 6.42 -25.82 -0.32
C ALA A 68 6.25 -25.15 -1.70
N ALA A 69 5.87 -23.87 -1.74
CA ALA A 69 5.73 -23.13 -2.99
C ALA A 69 7.10 -22.94 -3.67
N ALA A 70 7.11 -22.94 -5.00
CA ALA A 70 8.33 -22.76 -5.78
C ALA A 70 8.91 -21.35 -5.57
N PRO A 71 10.23 -21.18 -5.38
CA PRO A 71 10.85 -19.86 -5.34
C PRO A 71 10.44 -18.98 -6.53
N GLY A 72 10.11 -17.71 -6.26
CA GLY A 72 9.67 -16.76 -7.28
C GLY A 72 8.19 -16.86 -7.66
N SER A 73 7.44 -17.82 -7.12
CA SER A 73 6.06 -18.04 -7.53
C SER A 73 5.05 -17.04 -6.96
N ALA A 74 5.42 -16.23 -5.96
CA ALA A 74 4.50 -15.24 -5.41
C ALA A 74 4.37 -14.05 -6.37
N GLN A 75 3.14 -13.78 -6.81
CA GLN A 75 2.82 -12.72 -7.76
C GLN A 75 1.57 -11.97 -7.28
N GLY A 76 1.44 -10.70 -7.66
CA GLY A 76 0.28 -9.88 -7.27
C GLY A 76 0.32 -9.38 -5.82
N LEU A 77 1.51 -9.12 -5.29
CA LEU A 77 1.70 -8.53 -3.96
C LEU A 77 1.64 -6.99 -4.05
N TYR A 78 0.77 -6.36 -3.26
CA TYR A 78 0.48 -4.92 -3.37
C TYR A 78 1.09 -4.15 -2.20
N LEU A 79 1.90 -3.15 -2.54
CA LEU A 79 2.39 -2.13 -1.63
C LEU A 79 1.65 -0.83 -1.96
N ILE A 80 0.85 -0.35 -1.03
CA ILE A 80 0.05 0.85 -1.25
C ILE A 80 0.87 2.07 -0.87
N VAL A 81 0.91 3.06 -1.77
CA VAL A 81 1.66 4.30 -1.59
C VAL A 81 0.78 5.50 -1.90
N SER A 82 1.04 6.63 -1.24
CA SER A 82 0.34 7.89 -1.51
C SER A 82 0.95 8.68 -2.66
N ASP A 83 2.23 8.44 -2.96
CA ASP A 83 2.92 8.99 -4.12
C ASP A 83 3.85 7.91 -4.72
N ILE A 84 3.53 7.46 -5.93
CA ILE A 84 4.25 6.36 -6.58
C ILE A 84 5.62 6.75 -7.12
N GLU A 85 5.81 8.01 -7.49
CA GLU A 85 7.09 8.48 -8.02
C GLU A 85 8.11 8.60 -6.89
N VAL A 86 7.68 9.11 -5.72
CA VAL A 86 8.51 9.14 -4.51
C VAL A 86 8.93 7.73 -4.11
N ALA A 87 7.97 6.80 -3.96
CA ALA A 87 8.28 5.42 -3.56
C ALA A 87 9.22 4.71 -4.55
N ARG A 88 9.00 4.91 -5.86
CA ARG A 88 9.87 4.40 -6.91
C ARG A 88 11.29 4.96 -6.79
N ASN A 89 11.42 6.28 -6.65
CA ASN A 89 12.72 6.94 -6.58
C ASN A 89 13.50 6.53 -5.33
N GLU A 90 12.83 6.33 -4.20
CA GLU A 90 13.45 5.80 -2.97
C GLU A 90 14.07 4.42 -3.18
N LEU A 91 13.33 3.48 -3.80
CA LEU A 91 13.85 2.15 -4.08
C LEU A 91 14.95 2.15 -5.15
N LEU A 92 14.82 2.96 -6.19
CA LEU A 92 15.89 3.16 -7.17
C LEU A 92 17.17 3.69 -6.51
N GLY A 93 17.03 4.66 -5.59
CA GLY A 93 18.15 5.20 -4.81
C GLY A 93 18.84 4.16 -3.91
N ARG A 94 18.15 3.07 -3.57
CA ARG A 94 18.68 1.90 -2.84
C ARG A 94 19.25 0.83 -3.77
N GLY A 95 19.28 1.05 -5.09
CA GLY A 95 19.79 0.13 -6.09
C GLY A 95 18.82 -0.97 -6.52
N VAL A 96 17.54 -0.87 -6.16
CA VAL A 96 16.49 -1.81 -6.57
C VAL A 96 16.06 -1.48 -7.99
N LYS A 97 15.94 -2.51 -8.84
CA LYS A 97 15.39 -2.33 -10.19
C LYS A 97 13.86 -2.21 -10.11
N VAL A 98 13.35 -1.01 -10.34
CA VAL A 98 11.90 -0.74 -10.40
C VAL A 98 11.52 -0.31 -11.80
N GLY A 99 10.49 -0.93 -12.36
CA GLY A 99 9.93 -0.57 -13.66
C GLY A 99 9.40 0.87 -13.68
N ASP A 100 9.23 1.42 -14.87
CA ASP A 100 8.60 2.74 -15.03
C ASP A 100 7.15 2.73 -14.53
N VAL A 101 6.66 3.91 -14.14
CA VAL A 101 5.25 4.07 -13.77
C VAL A 101 4.38 3.79 -14.99
N PHE A 102 3.27 3.08 -14.78
CA PHE A 102 2.30 2.75 -15.81
C PHE A 102 0.86 2.78 -15.27
N HIS A 103 -0.10 2.77 -16.17
CA HIS A 103 -1.52 2.60 -15.87
C HIS A 103 -2.22 1.68 -16.88
N GLY A 104 -3.44 1.24 -16.55
CA GLY A 104 -4.25 0.38 -17.42
C GLY A 104 -5.02 1.14 -18.51
N VAL A 105 -5.35 0.44 -19.61
CA VAL A 105 -6.15 0.99 -20.72
C VAL A 105 -7.66 0.75 -20.50
N GLY A 106 -8.34 1.66 -19.81
CA GLY A 106 -9.80 1.56 -19.59
C GLY A 106 -10.21 0.21 -18.99
N ASN A 107 -11.22 -0.45 -19.57
CA ASN A 107 -11.71 -1.76 -19.13
C ASN A 107 -11.08 -2.94 -19.89
N LYS A 108 -9.89 -2.78 -20.48
CA LYS A 108 -9.22 -3.85 -21.23
C LYS A 108 -8.32 -4.66 -20.31
N HIS A 109 -8.77 -5.86 -19.95
CA HIS A 109 -8.04 -6.78 -19.07
C HIS A 109 -7.21 -7.86 -19.80
N THR A 110 -7.28 -7.93 -21.13
CA THR A 110 -6.49 -8.84 -21.97
C THR A 110 -5.36 -8.09 -22.65
N GLY A 111 -4.37 -8.78 -23.25
CA GLY A 111 -3.19 -8.15 -23.86
C GLY A 111 -1.93 -9.02 -23.85
N THR A 112 -0.83 -8.50 -24.40
CA THR A 112 0.44 -9.22 -24.55
C THR A 112 1.47 -8.88 -23.46
N ASP A 113 1.22 -7.85 -22.65
CA ASP A 113 2.12 -7.52 -21.55
C ASP A 113 2.03 -8.58 -20.45
N GLU A 114 3.00 -8.55 -19.53
CA GLU A 114 2.98 -9.38 -18.34
C GLU A 114 1.65 -9.21 -17.56
N PRO A 115 1.07 -10.31 -17.06
CA PRO A 115 -0.22 -10.28 -16.38
C PRO A 115 -0.14 -9.59 -15.02
N PHE A 116 -1.01 -8.60 -14.80
CA PHE A 116 -1.32 -8.02 -13.49
C PHE A 116 -2.84 -7.88 -13.29
N LEU A 117 -3.30 -7.64 -12.05
CA LEU A 117 -4.73 -7.68 -11.66
C LEU A 117 -5.64 -6.72 -12.46
N SER A 118 -5.10 -5.64 -13.02
CA SER A 118 -5.84 -4.66 -13.83
C SER A 118 -5.79 -4.93 -15.34
N GLY A 119 -5.07 -5.97 -15.79
CA GLY A 119 -5.00 -6.37 -17.20
C GLY A 119 -3.59 -6.56 -17.73
N ARG A 120 -3.50 -6.83 -19.04
CA ARG A 120 -2.24 -7.05 -19.77
C ARG A 120 -1.93 -5.96 -20.79
N HIS A 121 -2.59 -4.81 -20.69
CA HIS A 121 -2.31 -3.64 -21.53
C HIS A 121 -1.92 -2.46 -20.66
N ARG A 122 -0.65 -2.08 -20.74
CA ARG A 122 -0.04 -1.00 -19.97
C ARG A 122 0.22 0.21 -20.85
N VAL A 123 0.00 1.39 -20.30
CA VAL A 123 0.43 2.67 -20.88
C VAL A 123 1.43 3.29 -19.94
N GLY A 124 2.55 3.77 -20.49
CA GLY A 124 3.57 4.45 -19.70
C GLY A 124 3.06 5.75 -19.07
N GLY A 125 3.54 6.03 -17.87
CA GLY A 125 3.20 7.20 -17.08
C GLY A 125 2.07 6.95 -16.06
N PRO A 126 1.89 7.89 -15.12
CA PRO A 126 0.79 7.87 -14.15
C PRO A 126 -0.58 7.85 -14.84
N ALA A 127 -1.61 7.39 -14.14
CA ALA A 127 -2.97 7.44 -14.65
C ALA A 127 -3.43 8.88 -14.94
N PRO A 128 -4.32 9.09 -15.93
CA PRO A 128 -4.89 10.39 -16.21
C PRO A 128 -5.46 11.04 -14.95
N HIS A 129 -5.13 12.32 -14.74
CA HIS A 129 -5.51 13.09 -13.54
C HIS A 129 -5.05 12.50 -12.20
N ARG A 130 -4.04 11.60 -12.19
CA ARG A 130 -3.60 10.81 -11.02
C ARG A 130 -4.78 10.19 -10.28
N SER A 131 -5.69 9.59 -11.04
CA SER A 131 -6.85 8.89 -10.47
C SER A 131 -6.40 7.84 -9.45
N SER A 132 -7.00 7.86 -8.26
CA SER A 132 -6.72 6.88 -7.22
C SER A 132 -6.93 5.45 -7.76
N TYR A 133 -6.09 4.50 -7.34
CA TYR A 133 -6.01 3.12 -7.85
C TYR A 133 -5.55 2.98 -9.30
N GLY A 134 -5.21 4.07 -9.99
CA GLY A 134 -4.91 4.06 -11.42
C GLY A 134 -3.44 3.83 -11.78
N SER A 135 -2.51 4.25 -10.93
CA SER A 135 -1.07 4.25 -11.22
C SER A 135 -0.35 3.09 -10.54
N TYR A 136 0.58 2.46 -11.26
CA TYR A 136 1.33 1.28 -10.82
C TYR A 136 2.81 1.37 -11.18
N ALA A 137 3.65 0.65 -10.44
CA ALA A 137 5.05 0.39 -10.76
C ALA A 137 5.42 -0.96 -10.14
N SER A 138 6.25 -1.76 -10.81
CA SER A 138 6.56 -3.10 -10.33
C SER A 138 8.06 -3.32 -10.13
N PHE A 139 8.39 -4.22 -9.21
CA PHE A 139 9.75 -4.74 -9.05
C PHE A 139 9.68 -6.22 -8.67
N SER A 140 10.82 -6.91 -8.76
CA SER A 140 10.95 -8.30 -8.35
C SER A 140 12.03 -8.45 -7.31
N ASP A 141 11.85 -9.42 -6.42
CA ASP A 141 12.94 -9.88 -5.57
C ASP A 141 13.94 -10.76 -6.37
N PRO A 142 15.07 -11.18 -5.76
CA PRO A 142 16.10 -11.97 -6.45
C PRO A 142 15.63 -13.33 -6.98
N ASP A 143 14.51 -13.84 -6.49
CA ASP A 143 13.91 -15.11 -6.89
C ASP A 143 12.81 -14.93 -7.94
N GLY A 144 12.39 -13.69 -8.21
CA GLY A 144 11.36 -13.35 -9.19
C GLY A 144 9.97 -13.13 -8.58
N ASN A 145 9.83 -13.12 -7.25
CA ASN A 145 8.55 -12.80 -6.63
C ASN A 145 8.16 -11.35 -6.98
N GLY A 146 6.95 -11.18 -7.51
CA GLY A 146 6.49 -9.92 -8.08
C GLY A 146 5.78 -9.03 -7.07
N TRP A 147 6.25 -7.79 -7.00
CA TRP A 147 5.70 -6.70 -6.19
C TRP A 147 5.15 -5.59 -7.07
N LEU A 148 4.03 -5.00 -6.65
CA LEU A 148 3.39 -3.86 -7.29
C LEU A 148 3.19 -2.74 -6.27
N PHE A 149 3.74 -1.57 -6.58
CA PHE A 149 3.20 -0.34 -6.04
C PHE A 149 1.86 -0.04 -6.69
N GLN A 150 0.90 0.39 -5.88
CA GLN A 150 -0.35 1.00 -6.35
C GLN A 150 -0.55 2.33 -5.63
N GLU A 151 -0.75 3.38 -6.41
CA GLU A 151 -1.05 4.71 -5.87
C GLU A 151 -2.51 4.79 -5.42
N ILE A 152 -2.72 5.10 -4.15
CA ILE A 152 -4.06 5.34 -3.58
C ILE A 152 -4.03 6.67 -2.83
N THR A 153 -4.71 7.66 -3.41
CA THR A 153 -4.89 9.01 -2.85
C THR A 153 -6.26 9.19 -2.20
N THR A 154 -7.23 8.36 -2.57
CA THR A 154 -8.58 8.32 -1.99
C THR A 154 -9.05 6.87 -1.93
N ARG A 155 -9.51 6.39 -0.77
CA ARG A 155 -9.92 4.99 -0.57
C ARG A 155 -11.32 4.73 -1.15
N LEU A 156 -11.61 3.49 -1.52
CA LEU A 156 -12.96 3.09 -1.94
C LEU A 156 -13.90 3.11 -0.72
N PRO A 157 -15.18 3.45 -0.90
CA PRO A 157 -16.15 3.48 0.18
C PRO A 157 -16.17 2.18 0.98
N GLY A 158 -16.11 2.28 2.32
CA GLY A 158 -16.19 1.14 3.24
C GLY A 158 -14.94 0.27 3.34
N ARG A 159 -13.80 0.69 2.76
CA ARG A 159 -12.53 -0.05 2.88
C ARG A 159 -11.90 0.07 4.27
N VAL A 160 -12.17 1.17 4.96
CA VAL A 160 -11.86 1.39 6.38
C VAL A 160 -13.20 1.36 7.10
N GLU A 161 -13.34 0.58 8.18
CA GLU A 161 -14.58 0.62 8.95
C GLU A 161 -14.79 2.06 9.46
N ALA A 162 -16.03 2.55 9.34
CA ALA A 162 -16.39 3.92 9.66
C ALA A 162 -16.19 4.17 11.17
N GLY A 163 -14.97 4.58 11.54
CA GLY A 163 -14.54 4.75 12.93
C GLY A 163 -13.01 4.72 13.09
N ASP A 164 -12.29 4.05 12.20
CA ASP A 164 -10.83 3.96 12.27
C ASP A 164 -10.16 5.12 11.51
N THR A 165 -9.39 5.95 12.23
CA THR A 165 -8.47 6.96 11.65
C THR A 165 -7.03 6.49 11.73
N ILE A 166 -6.68 5.48 10.96
CA ILE A 166 -5.34 4.90 10.98
C ILE A 166 -4.47 5.63 9.95
N PHE A 167 -3.50 6.42 10.42
CA PHE A 167 -2.41 6.94 9.61
C PHE A 167 -1.13 6.19 9.98
N THR A 168 -0.49 5.60 8.99
CA THR A 168 0.63 4.67 9.21
C THR A 168 1.98 5.36 9.23
N SER A 169 2.03 6.66 8.92
CA SER A 169 3.22 7.50 8.99
C SER A 169 2.86 8.98 9.20
N SER A 170 3.84 9.78 9.67
CA SER A 170 3.70 11.23 9.76
C SER A 170 3.54 11.89 8.39
N ALA A 171 4.14 11.33 7.34
CA ALA A 171 4.00 11.83 5.96
C ALA A 171 2.57 11.63 5.43
N GLU A 172 1.97 10.46 5.69
CA GLU A 172 0.57 10.19 5.32
C GLU A 172 -0.39 11.13 6.06
N LEU A 173 -0.15 11.32 7.36
CA LEU A 173 -0.93 12.27 8.17
C LEU A 173 -0.77 13.70 7.67
N ALA A 174 0.45 14.15 7.37
CA ALA A 174 0.72 15.49 6.86
C ALA A 174 0.07 15.72 5.49
N ALA A 175 0.10 14.71 4.61
CA ALA A 175 -0.58 14.76 3.32
C ALA A 175 -2.11 14.86 3.48
N ALA A 176 -2.69 14.11 4.43
CA ALA A 176 -4.11 14.19 4.74
C ALA A 176 -4.50 15.56 5.32
N LEU A 177 -3.71 16.10 6.26
CA LEU A 177 -3.91 17.45 6.80
C LEU A 177 -3.81 18.51 5.71
N THR A 178 -2.88 18.37 4.77
CA THR A 178 -2.73 19.31 3.65
C THR A 178 -3.96 19.28 2.75
N ARG A 179 -4.50 18.09 2.43
CA ARG A 179 -5.74 17.97 1.64
C ARG A 179 -6.95 18.55 2.39
N ALA A 180 -7.07 18.26 3.69
CA ALA A 180 -8.09 18.84 4.55
C ALA A 180 -8.02 20.37 4.55
N ALA A 181 -6.81 20.94 4.64
CA ALA A 181 -6.61 22.39 4.61
C ALA A 181 -7.02 23.04 3.29
N VAL A 182 -6.68 22.41 2.17
CA VAL A 182 -7.13 22.89 0.85
C VAL A 182 -8.65 22.86 0.74
N ALA A 183 -9.29 21.77 1.17
CA ALA A 183 -10.74 21.61 1.10
C ALA A 183 -11.48 22.56 2.07
N HIS A 184 -10.93 22.77 3.26
CA HIS A 184 -11.47 23.70 4.26
C HIS A 184 -11.37 25.15 3.80
N GLY A 185 -10.29 25.54 3.12
CA GLY A 185 -10.18 26.86 2.50
C GLY A 185 -11.30 27.12 1.46
N GLU A 186 -11.74 26.09 0.74
CA GLU A 186 -12.91 26.20 -0.15
C GLU A 186 -14.25 26.18 0.62
N HIS A 187 -14.31 25.55 1.79
CA HIS A 187 -15.45 25.66 2.72
C HIS A 187 -15.61 27.09 3.25
N GLU A 188 -14.54 27.68 3.79
CA GLU A 188 -14.55 29.06 4.31
C GLU A 188 -14.96 30.06 3.24
N LYS A 189 -14.47 29.92 1.99
CA LYS A 189 -14.91 30.77 0.88
C LYS A 189 -16.42 30.70 0.64
N ARG A 190 -17.02 29.50 0.73
CA ARG A 190 -18.46 29.28 0.55
C ARG A 190 -19.29 29.83 1.71
N THR A 191 -18.73 29.89 2.93
CA THR A 191 -19.39 30.41 4.13
C THR A 191 -19.14 31.91 4.38
N GLY A 192 -18.62 32.63 3.37
CA GLY A 192 -18.46 34.08 3.41
C GLY A 192 -17.05 34.56 3.77
N GLY A 193 -16.05 33.68 3.64
CA GLY A 193 -14.63 33.99 3.77
C GLY A 193 -14.17 34.32 5.20
N LYS A 194 -14.97 33.95 6.20
CA LYS A 194 -14.61 34.11 7.61
C LYS A 194 -13.83 32.88 8.08
N HIS A 195 -12.87 33.12 8.97
CA HIS A 195 -12.18 32.04 9.64
C HIS A 195 -13.19 31.18 10.42
N ASP A 196 -13.13 29.87 10.18
CA ASP A 196 -13.93 28.88 10.90
C ASP A 196 -13.19 28.43 12.17
N GLU A 197 -13.65 28.91 13.32
CA GLU A 197 -13.12 28.53 14.64
C GLU A 197 -13.28 27.02 14.93
N ASN A 198 -14.19 26.33 14.23
CA ASN A 198 -14.40 24.90 14.35
C ASN A 198 -13.59 24.08 13.33
N TRP A 199 -12.55 24.69 12.73
CA TRP A 199 -11.67 24.00 11.78
C TRP A 199 -11.12 22.65 12.28
N PRO A 200 -10.81 22.41 13.59
CA PRO A 200 -10.30 21.11 14.01
C PRO A 200 -11.34 20.00 13.81
N ASP A 201 -12.61 20.29 14.13
CA ASP A 201 -13.73 19.35 13.98
C ASP A 201 -14.02 19.08 12.51
N TRP A 202 -13.94 20.13 11.67
CA TRP A 202 -14.11 20.00 10.23
C TRP A 202 -13.00 19.14 9.60
N TYR A 203 -11.75 19.36 10.00
CA TYR A 203 -10.61 18.56 9.53
C TYR A 203 -10.77 17.10 9.95
N ALA A 204 -11.14 16.85 11.21
CA ALA A 204 -11.37 15.49 11.70
C ALA A 204 -12.47 14.79 10.89
N ALA A 205 -13.61 15.46 10.66
CA ALA A 205 -14.70 14.93 9.85
C ALA A 205 -14.27 14.68 8.40
N TYR A 206 -13.50 15.60 7.81
CA TYR A 206 -12.97 15.45 6.46
C TYR A 206 -12.04 14.25 6.35
N MET A 207 -11.08 14.11 7.26
CA MET A 207 -10.08 13.04 7.23
C MET A 207 -10.70 11.66 7.46
N VAL A 208 -11.69 11.55 8.36
CA VAL A 208 -12.49 10.33 8.55
C VAL A 208 -13.25 9.99 7.27
N ALA A 209 -13.97 10.97 6.69
CA ALA A 209 -14.75 10.76 5.47
C ALA A 209 -13.85 10.37 4.28
N GLU A 210 -12.71 11.02 4.11
CA GLU A 210 -11.73 10.74 3.05
C GLU A 210 -11.16 9.31 3.18
N GLN A 211 -10.80 8.88 4.39
CA GLN A 211 -10.30 7.52 4.62
C GLN A 211 -11.37 6.44 4.44
N ALA A 212 -12.61 6.74 4.84
CA ALA A 212 -13.74 5.83 4.68
C ALA A 212 -14.32 5.83 3.25
N GLY A 213 -13.88 6.74 2.37
CA GLY A 213 -14.48 6.97 1.06
C GLY A 213 -15.93 7.47 1.13
N ALA A 214 -16.30 8.15 2.22
CA ALA A 214 -17.62 8.72 2.45
C ALA A 214 -17.74 10.13 1.84
N PRO A 215 -18.95 10.69 1.70
CA PRO A 215 -19.13 12.07 1.29
C PRO A 215 -18.35 13.04 2.19
N LEU A 216 -17.56 13.92 1.58
CA LEU A 216 -16.76 14.91 2.30
C LEU A 216 -17.65 16.00 2.90
N PRO A 217 -17.30 16.56 4.08
CA PRO A 217 -18.04 17.67 4.66
C PRO A 217 -18.01 18.88 3.72
N THR A 218 -19.18 19.52 3.57
CA THR A 218 -19.34 20.72 2.75
C THR A 218 -19.04 21.96 3.53
#